data_AF-A0A838JL47-F1
#
_entry.id   AF-A0A838JL47-F1
#
_cell.length_a   1.000
_cell.length_b   1.000
_cell.length_c   1.000
_cell.angle_alpha   90.00
_cell.angle_beta   90.00
_cell.angle_gamma   90.00
#
_symmetry.space_group_name_H-M   'P 1'
#
loop_
_entity.id
_entity.type
_entity.pdbx_description
1 polymer ?
#
loop_
_entity_poly.entity_id
_entity_poly.type
_entity_poly.pdbx_seq_one_letter_code
_entity_poly.pdbx_strand_id
1 'polypeptide(L)'
;MLSERAQNLLKILVERYIVEGQPVGSRVLAKYSGLELSPASIRNIMADLEDMGLIASPHTSAGRVPTPRGYRLFVDTLLTIKPLEQQEIRELEGQLLPADPQKLVTSASHLLSDLTRFAGVVMAPRRRTAFRHVEFLSLSEKRVLLIIVSTDGQVQN
;
A
#
# COMPACT_ATOMS: atom_id res chain seq x y z
N MET A 1 -22.81 3.41 15.42
CA MET A 1 -21.67 4.36 15.37
C MET A 1 -20.73 3.99 16.51
N LEU A 2 -19.43 3.78 16.25
CA LEU A 2 -18.48 3.48 17.33
C LEU A 2 -18.28 4.70 18.22
N SER A 3 -18.25 4.49 19.54
CA SER A 3 -17.84 5.52 20.48
C SER A 3 -16.37 5.88 20.28
N GLU A 4 -15.97 7.10 20.64
CA GLU A 4 -14.58 7.56 20.57
C GLU A 4 -13.63 6.64 21.36
N ARG A 5 -14.08 6.14 22.51
CA ARG A 5 -13.35 5.15 23.32
C ARG A 5 -13.12 3.84 22.58
N ALA A 6 -14.15 3.33 21.88
CA ALA A 6 -14.03 2.11 21.08
C ALA A 6 -13.12 2.32 19.86
N GLN A 7 -13.18 3.48 19.22
CA GLN A 7 -12.27 3.85 18.13
C GLN A 7 -10.82 3.91 18.61
N ASN A 8 -10.56 4.56 19.74
CA ASN A 8 -9.21 4.62 20.34
C ASN A 8 -8.70 3.22 20.70
N LEU A 9 -9.52 2.39 21.35
CA LEU A 9 -9.12 1.01 21.67
C LEU A 9 -8.83 0.18 20.42
N LEU A 10 -9.64 0.31 19.36
CA LEU A 10 -9.38 -0.36 18.08
C LEU A 10 -8.06 0.13 17.48
N LYS A 11 -7.82 1.44 17.47
CA LYS A 11 -6.57 2.05 16.97
C LYS A 11 -5.35 1.45 17.64
N ILE A 12 -5.32 1.48 18.97
CA ILE A 12 -4.18 0.98 19.78
C ILE A 12 -4.02 -0.54 19.62
N LEU A 13 -5.12 -1.30 19.52
CA LEU A 13 -5.08 -2.73 19.26
C LEU A 13 -4.43 -3.02 17.91
N VAL A 14 -4.84 -2.33 16.85
CA VAL A 14 -4.31 -2.53 15.50
C VAL A 14 -2.84 -2.14 15.43
N GLU A 15 -2.47 -0.96 15.94
CA GLU A 15 -1.08 -0.48 15.98
C GLU A 15 -0.16 -1.47 16.68
N ARG A 16 -0.58 -1.97 17.85
CA ARG A 16 0.20 -2.94 18.62
C ARG A 16 0.29 -4.28 17.93
N TYR A 17 -0.79 -4.74 17.32
CA TYR A 17 -0.78 -5.99 16.57
C TYR A 17 0.12 -5.92 15.33
N ILE A 18 0.20 -4.77 14.65
CA ILE A 18 1.14 -4.55 13.53
C ILE A 18 2.59 -4.65 14.00
N VAL A 19 2.92 -4.10 15.18
CA VAL A 19 4.28 -4.10 15.72
C VAL A 19 4.69 -5.45 16.30
N GLU A 20 3.81 -6.10 17.07
CA GLU A 20 4.15 -7.30 17.84
C GLU A 20 3.73 -8.62 17.16
N GLY A 21 2.73 -8.58 16.27
CA GLY A 21 2.15 -9.78 15.65
C GLY A 21 1.42 -10.71 16.63
N GLN A 22 1.21 -10.30 17.88
CA GLN A 22 0.62 -11.13 18.94
C GLN A 22 -0.78 -10.65 19.34
N PRO A 23 -1.72 -11.57 19.66
CA PRO A 23 -3.06 -11.20 20.11
C PRO A 23 -3.03 -10.26 21.33
N VAL A 24 -3.83 -9.20 21.28
CA VAL A 24 -3.77 -8.10 22.25
C VAL A 24 -4.85 -8.29 23.32
N GLY A 25 -4.43 -8.34 24.60
CA GLY A 25 -5.33 -8.50 25.73
C GLY A 25 -5.77 -7.18 26.37
N SER A 26 -6.86 -7.21 27.14
CA SER A 26 -7.39 -6.00 27.79
C SER A 26 -6.45 -5.36 28.81
N ARG A 27 -5.63 -6.16 29.53
CA ARG A 27 -4.62 -5.64 30.47
C ARG A 27 -3.52 -4.86 29.77
N VAL A 28 -3.18 -5.29 28.56
CA VAL A 28 -2.23 -4.60 27.71
C VAL A 28 -2.84 -3.27 27.27
N LEU A 29 -4.04 -3.29 26.69
CA LEU A 29 -4.71 -2.07 26.25
C LEU A 29 -4.91 -1.07 27.39
N ALA A 30 -5.20 -1.53 28.61
CA ALA A 30 -5.29 -0.66 29.78
C ALA A 30 -4.00 0.13 30.05
N LYS A 31 -2.83 -0.46 29.79
CA LYS A 31 -1.54 0.22 29.98
C LYS A 31 -1.21 1.22 28.88
N TYR A 32 -1.57 0.90 27.63
CA TYR A 32 -1.16 1.69 26.46
C TYR A 32 -2.23 2.65 25.95
N SER A 33 -3.49 2.50 26.37
CA SER A 33 -4.57 3.27 25.78
C SER A 33 -4.63 4.73 26.22
N GLY A 34 -3.97 5.09 27.33
CA GLY A 34 -4.12 6.41 27.95
C GLY A 34 -5.55 6.69 28.42
N LEU A 35 -6.45 5.70 28.34
CA LEU A 35 -7.82 5.79 28.81
C LEU A 35 -7.87 5.37 30.27
N GLU A 36 -8.62 6.12 31.09
CA GLU A 36 -8.92 5.75 32.48
C GLU A 36 -9.95 4.62 32.55
N LEU A 37 -9.62 3.45 31.97
CA LEU A 37 -10.49 2.29 31.90
C LEU A 37 -9.86 1.08 32.58
N SER A 38 -10.66 0.40 33.40
CA SER A 38 -10.25 -0.87 33.99
C SER A 38 -10.15 -1.97 32.92
N PRO A 39 -9.32 -3.01 33.13
CA PRO A 39 -9.27 -4.16 32.22
C PRO A 39 -10.62 -4.88 32.02
N ALA A 40 -11.55 -4.75 32.96
CA ALA A 40 -12.92 -5.25 32.81
C ALA A 40 -13.74 -4.42 31.82
N SER A 41 -13.67 -3.08 31.93
CA SER A 41 -14.36 -2.16 31.00
C SER A 41 -13.86 -2.34 29.57
N ILE A 42 -12.55 -2.53 29.41
CA ILE A 42 -11.95 -2.79 28.09
C ILE A 42 -12.43 -4.13 27.51
N ARG A 43 -12.61 -5.18 28.33
CA ARG A 43 -13.16 -6.45 27.84
C ARG A 43 -14.56 -6.28 27.28
N ASN A 44 -15.40 -5.46 27.92
CA ASN A 44 -16.76 -5.20 27.42
C ASN A 44 -16.71 -4.49 26.07
N ILE A 45 -15.88 -3.45 25.93
CA ILE A 45 -15.72 -2.75 24.65
C ILE A 45 -15.14 -3.69 23.58
N MET A 46 -14.20 -4.55 23.94
CA MET A 46 -13.65 -5.56 23.02
C MET A 46 -14.71 -6.58 22.60
N ALA A 47 -15.65 -6.96 23.47
CA ALA A 47 -16.78 -7.80 23.10
C ALA A 47 -17.67 -7.08 22.07
N ASP A 48 -18.00 -5.80 22.29
CA ASP A 48 -18.77 -5.02 21.32
C ASP A 48 -18.05 -4.91 19.96
N LEU A 49 -16.72 -4.70 19.96
CA LEU A 49 -15.89 -4.67 18.76
C LEU A 49 -15.83 -6.03 18.04
N GLU A 50 -15.89 -7.13 18.78
CA GLU A 50 -15.93 -8.49 18.25
C GLU A 50 -17.30 -8.82 17.65
N ASP A 51 -18.40 -8.44 18.32
CA ASP A 51 -19.76 -8.56 17.80
C ASP A 51 -19.96 -7.74 16.52
N MET A 52 -19.28 -6.59 16.41
CA MET A 52 -19.23 -5.80 15.18
C MET A 52 -18.35 -6.41 14.07
N GLY A 53 -17.61 -7.48 14.37
CA GLY A 53 -16.70 -8.16 13.44
C GLY A 53 -15.42 -7.40 13.11
N LEU A 54 -15.01 -6.45 13.98
CA LEU A 54 -13.81 -5.64 13.78
C LEU A 54 -12.57 -6.29 14.38
N ILE A 55 -12.75 -7.06 15.45
CA ILE A 55 -11.70 -7.87 16.06
C ILE A 55 -12.23 -9.30 16.27
N ALA A 56 -11.33 -10.25 16.49
CA ALA A 56 -11.70 -11.63 16.75
C ALA A 56 -10.72 -12.27 17.73
N SER A 57 -11.19 -13.28 18.46
CA SER A 57 -10.33 -14.14 19.27
C SER A 57 -9.77 -15.30 18.44
N PRO A 58 -8.44 -15.43 18.27
CA PRO A 58 -7.86 -16.60 17.60
C PRO A 58 -8.06 -17.88 18.41
N HIS A 59 -8.05 -17.77 19.75
CA HIS A 59 -8.37 -18.83 20.71
C HIS A 59 -9.02 -18.21 21.95
N THR A 60 -9.83 -18.98 22.69
CA THR A 60 -10.65 -18.52 23.82
C THR A 60 -9.90 -17.68 24.87
N SER A 61 -8.60 -17.92 25.09
CA SER A 61 -7.76 -17.18 26.06
C SER A 61 -6.77 -16.19 25.43
N ALA A 62 -6.59 -16.22 24.10
CA ALA A 62 -5.53 -15.52 23.40
C ALA A 62 -6.00 -14.14 22.90
N GLY A 63 -6.25 -13.19 23.81
CA GLY A 63 -6.51 -11.78 23.46
C GLY A 63 -7.48 -11.57 22.28
N ARG A 64 -7.26 -10.51 21.50
CA ARG A 64 -7.96 -10.27 20.22
C ARG A 64 -6.99 -9.82 19.13
N VAL A 65 -7.33 -10.15 17.90
CA VAL A 65 -6.62 -9.73 16.68
C VAL A 65 -7.56 -8.92 15.79
N PRO A 66 -7.06 -7.94 15.01
CA PRO A 66 -7.89 -7.23 14.03
C PRO A 66 -8.35 -8.16 12.91
N THR A 67 -9.60 -8.01 12.49
CA THR A 67 -10.11 -8.65 11.27
C THR A 67 -9.77 -7.79 10.05
N PRO A 68 -9.93 -8.30 8.81
CA PRO A 68 -9.80 -7.46 7.61
C PRO A 68 -10.70 -6.21 7.65
N ARG A 69 -11.89 -6.33 8.25
CA ARG A 69 -12.83 -5.22 8.42
C ARG A 69 -12.35 -4.23 9.49
N GLY A 70 -11.75 -4.72 10.58
CA GLY A 70 -11.08 -3.87 11.57
C GLY A 70 -9.93 -3.07 10.97
N TYR A 71 -9.08 -3.71 10.16
CA TYR A 71 -8.01 -3.03 9.42
C TYR A 71 -8.55 -1.99 8.45
N ARG A 72 -9.64 -2.30 7.72
CA ARG A 72 -10.25 -1.34 6.80
C ARG A 72 -10.72 -0.08 7.53
N LEU A 73 -11.46 -0.24 8.62
CA LEU A 73 -11.90 0.90 9.44
C LEU A 73 -10.71 1.69 9.99
N PHE A 74 -9.67 1.00 10.46
CA PHE A 74 -8.45 1.65 10.95
C PHE A 74 -7.79 2.52 9.87
N VAL A 75 -7.58 1.98 8.67
CA VAL A 75 -6.96 2.72 7.55
C VAL A 75 -7.82 3.89 7.11
N ASP A 76 -9.14 3.69 7.01
CA ASP A 76 -10.04 4.69 6.45
C ASP A 76 -10.30 5.86 7.41
N THR A 77 -10.26 5.66 8.74
CA THR A 77 -10.69 6.69 9.70
C THR A 77 -9.78 6.94 10.89
N LEU A 78 -8.88 6.01 11.26
CA LEU A 78 -8.11 6.09 12.52
C LEU A 78 -6.61 6.29 12.32
N LEU A 79 -6.10 5.96 11.13
CA LEU A 79 -4.70 6.06 10.77
C LEU A 79 -4.24 7.52 10.79
N THR A 80 -3.20 7.80 11.57
CA THR A 80 -2.55 9.12 11.57
C THR A 80 -1.25 9.01 10.77
N ILE A 81 -1.24 9.61 9.58
CA ILE A 81 -0.08 9.55 8.69
C ILE A 81 0.91 10.65 9.09
N LYS A 82 2.14 10.26 9.43
CA LYS A 82 3.25 11.21 9.51
C LYS A 82 3.69 11.55 8.08
N PRO A 83 3.63 12.83 7.65
CA PRO A 83 4.15 13.21 6.33
C PRO A 83 5.66 13.01 6.29
N LEU A 84 6.18 12.64 5.11
CA LEU A 84 7.61 12.58 4.85
C LEU A 84 8.22 13.98 4.86
N GLU A 85 9.47 14.08 5.31
CA GLU A 85 10.21 15.34 5.26
C GLU A 85 10.59 15.68 3.82
N GLN A 86 10.67 16.97 3.48
CA GLN A 86 11.01 17.38 2.11
C GLN A 86 12.36 16.82 1.63
N GLN A 87 13.30 16.62 2.56
CA GLN A 87 14.59 16.04 2.24
C GLN A 87 14.47 14.57 1.83
N GLU A 88 13.69 13.77 2.56
CA GLU A 88 13.40 12.39 2.21
C GLU A 88 12.72 12.31 0.83
N ILE A 89 11.77 13.20 0.55
CA ILE A 89 11.10 13.26 -0.76
C ILE A 89 12.12 13.51 -1.88
N ARG A 90 13.03 14.47 -1.72
CA ARG A 90 14.08 14.76 -2.73
C ARG A 90 15.01 13.58 -2.96
N GLU A 91 15.35 12.84 -1.92
CA GLU A 91 16.20 11.65 -2.01
C GLU A 91 15.49 10.52 -2.78
N LEU A 92 14.19 10.33 -2.55
CA LEU A 92 13.36 9.38 -3.30
C LEU A 92 13.25 9.80 -4.77
N GLU A 93 13.01 11.08 -5.05
CA GLU A 93 12.94 11.62 -6.41
C GLU A 93 14.26 11.46 -7.18
N GLY A 94 15.41 11.66 -6.50
CA GLY A 94 16.73 11.44 -7.08
C GLY A 94 16.98 9.99 -7.55
N GLN A 95 16.35 9.01 -6.90
CA GLN A 95 16.43 7.60 -7.29
C GLN A 95 15.54 7.26 -8.49
N LEU A 96 14.62 8.17 -8.86
CA LEU A 96 13.65 8.02 -9.95
C LEU A 96 14.07 8.76 -11.24
N LEU A 97 15.37 8.97 -11.47
CA LEU A 97 15.92 9.69 -12.63
C LEU A 97 16.33 8.86 -13.88
N PRO A 98 15.54 7.92 -14.43
CA PRO A 98 15.80 7.43 -15.79
C PRO A 98 15.07 8.23 -16.89
N ALA A 99 15.78 8.58 -17.97
CA ALA A 99 15.16 9.11 -19.20
C ALA A 99 14.32 8.06 -19.96
N ASP A 100 14.53 6.78 -19.66
CA ASP A 100 13.83 5.64 -20.26
C ASP A 100 12.65 5.21 -19.37
N PRO A 101 11.40 5.25 -19.90
CA PRO A 101 10.21 4.82 -19.17
C PRO A 101 10.27 3.40 -18.59
N GLN A 102 10.95 2.46 -19.27
CA GLN A 102 11.06 1.09 -18.75
C GLN A 102 11.95 1.04 -17.51
N LYS A 103 13.08 1.74 -17.55
CA LYS A 103 13.99 1.84 -16.40
C LYS A 103 13.32 2.54 -15.23
N LEU A 104 12.50 3.57 -15.49
CA LEU A 104 11.76 4.27 -14.44
C LEU A 104 10.80 3.34 -13.70
N VAL A 105 10.02 2.53 -14.42
CA VAL A 105 9.11 1.55 -13.81
C VAL A 105 9.88 0.56 -12.93
N THR A 106 10.99 0.04 -13.44
CA THR A 106 11.83 -0.90 -12.69
C THR A 106 12.40 -0.25 -11.42
N SER A 107 12.99 0.94 -11.52
CA SER A 107 13.52 1.69 -10.37
C SER A 107 12.45 1.97 -9.31
N ALA A 108 11.27 2.44 -9.74
CA ALA A 108 10.16 2.71 -8.83
C ALA A 108 9.67 1.43 -8.12
N SER A 109 9.62 0.30 -8.84
CA SER A 109 9.23 -0.99 -8.27
C SER A 109 10.22 -1.46 -7.20
N HIS A 110 11.52 -1.30 -7.45
CA HIS A 110 12.57 -1.61 -6.46
C HIS A 110 12.51 -0.69 -5.24
N LEU A 111 12.40 0.62 -5.46
CA LEU A 111 12.27 1.61 -4.39
C LEU A 111 11.11 1.28 -3.43
N LEU A 112 9.93 0.99 -3.98
CA LEU A 112 8.76 0.58 -3.18
C LEU A 112 9.02 -0.71 -2.41
N SER A 113 9.67 -1.68 -3.05
CA SER A 113 10.01 -2.95 -2.41
C SER A 113 10.97 -2.76 -1.25
N ASP A 114 11.98 -1.90 -1.40
CA ASP A 114 13.00 -1.66 -0.38
C ASP A 114 12.42 -0.90 0.82
N LEU A 115 11.59 0.11 0.57
CA LEU A 115 10.93 0.89 1.62
C LEU A 115 9.92 0.08 2.43
N THR A 116 9.13 -0.74 1.75
CA THR A 116 8.02 -1.46 2.40
C THR A 116 8.42 -2.85 2.89
N ARG A 117 9.53 -3.42 2.37
CA ARG A 117 9.90 -4.83 2.54
C ARG A 117 8.85 -5.82 1.99
N PHE A 118 8.00 -5.37 1.08
CA PHE A 118 7.01 -6.19 0.37
C PHE A 118 7.29 -6.19 -1.14
N ALA A 119 6.58 -7.02 -1.89
CA ALA A 119 6.64 -6.96 -3.35
C ALA A 119 6.11 -5.60 -3.84
N GLY A 120 6.96 -4.83 -4.51
CA GLY A 120 6.57 -3.62 -5.23
C GLY A 120 6.06 -3.95 -6.62
N VAL A 121 4.92 -3.39 -7.01
CA VAL A 121 4.38 -3.48 -8.38
C VAL A 121 4.07 -2.09 -8.88
N VAL A 122 4.65 -1.72 -10.03
CA VAL A 122 4.41 -0.44 -10.70
C VAL A 122 3.88 -0.70 -12.10
N MET A 123 2.77 -0.05 -12.45
CA MET A 123 2.19 -0.12 -13.78
C MET A 123 2.29 1.25 -14.45
N ALA A 124 2.94 1.30 -15.60
CA ALA A 124 2.89 2.48 -16.47
C ALA A 124 1.74 2.36 -17.48
N PRO A 125 1.04 3.46 -17.80
CA PRO A 125 0.02 3.45 -18.82
C PRO A 125 0.63 3.05 -20.17
N ARG A 126 -0.02 2.10 -20.85
CA ARG A 126 0.40 1.65 -22.19
C ARG A 126 0.07 2.75 -23.19
N ARG A 127 1.09 3.48 -23.68
CA ARG A 127 0.91 4.44 -24.76
C ARG A 127 0.54 3.68 -26.02
N ARG A 128 -0.57 4.05 -26.67
CA ARG A 128 -0.83 3.64 -28.05
C ARG A 128 0.12 4.46 -28.92
N THR A 129 1.16 3.83 -29.44
CA THR A 129 2.01 4.45 -30.46
C THR A 129 1.20 4.60 -31.73
N ALA A 130 0.99 5.84 -32.17
CA ALA A 130 0.45 6.10 -33.50
C ALA A 130 1.61 6.05 -34.50
N PHE A 131 1.33 5.60 -35.72
CA PHE A 131 2.29 5.68 -36.80
C PHE A 131 2.27 7.10 -37.37
N ARG A 132 3.43 7.73 -37.41
CA ARG A 132 3.62 9.03 -38.07
C ARG A 132 3.79 8.84 -39.57
N HIS A 133 4.54 7.81 -39.96
CA HIS A 133 4.88 7.54 -41.36
C HIS A 133 5.05 6.03 -41.58
N VAL A 134 4.55 5.53 -42.71
CA VAL A 134 4.70 4.15 -43.15
C VAL A 134 5.06 4.17 -44.62
N GLU A 135 6.21 3.58 -44.98
CA GLU A 135 6.74 3.62 -46.35
C GLU A 135 7.21 2.24 -46.80
N PHE A 136 6.91 1.92 -48.06
CA PHE A 136 7.30 0.68 -48.70
C PHE A 136 8.30 0.98 -49.81
N LEU A 137 9.50 0.40 -49.71
CA LEU A 137 10.54 0.53 -50.72
C LEU A 137 10.77 -0.83 -51.38
N SER A 138 10.58 -0.91 -52.70
CA SER A 138 10.89 -2.13 -53.45
C SER A 138 12.40 -2.36 -53.49
N LEU A 139 12.84 -3.57 -53.11
CA LEU A 139 14.24 -4.00 -53.19
C LEU A 139 14.51 -4.97 -54.36
N SER A 140 13.50 -5.76 -54.75
CA SER A 140 13.51 -6.67 -55.92
C SER A 140 12.10 -7.18 -56.16
N GLU A 141 11.86 -7.94 -57.23
CA GLU A 141 10.52 -8.51 -57.55
C GLU A 141 9.83 -9.24 -56.38
N LYS A 142 10.60 -9.84 -55.46
CA LYS A 142 10.07 -10.59 -54.30
C LYS A 142 10.49 -10.02 -52.94
N ARG A 143 11.00 -8.79 -52.87
CA ARG A 143 11.45 -8.16 -51.60
C ARG A 143 11.05 -6.70 -51.51
N VAL A 144 10.54 -6.31 -50.35
CA VAL A 144 10.16 -4.94 -49.99
C VAL A 144 10.72 -4.64 -48.61
N LEU A 145 11.23 -3.42 -48.42
CA LEU A 145 11.59 -2.87 -47.12
C LEU A 145 10.40 -2.07 -46.59
N LEU A 146 10.02 -2.30 -45.33
CA LEU A 146 8.94 -1.58 -44.67
C LEU A 146 9.55 -0.64 -43.62
N ILE A 147 9.51 0.66 -43.88
CA ILE A 147 9.95 1.66 -42.92
C ILE A 147 8.73 2.14 -42.12
N ILE A 148 8.77 1.98 -40.81
CA ILE A 148 7.74 2.48 -39.88
C ILE A 148 8.37 3.54 -38.99
N VAL A 149 7.76 4.73 -38.96
CA VAL A 149 8.13 5.79 -38.03
C VAL A 149 6.97 6.01 -37.06
N SER A 150 7.20 5.77 -35.79
CA SER A 150 6.25 6.03 -34.72
C SER A 150 6.21 7.52 -34.35
N THR A 151 5.12 8.00 -33.75
CA THR A 151 4.99 9.40 -33.28
C THR A 151 6.01 9.78 -32.21
N ASP A 152 6.60 8.80 -31.52
CA ASP A 152 7.70 8.98 -30.56
C ASP A 152 9.09 8.98 -31.22
N GLY A 153 9.17 8.95 -32.55
CA GLY A 153 10.41 9.05 -33.32
C GLY A 153 11.19 7.75 -33.45
N GLN A 154 10.67 6.61 -32.96
CA GLN A 154 11.27 5.32 -33.23
C GLN A 154 11.11 4.93 -34.71
N VAL A 155 12.20 4.43 -35.32
CA VAL A 155 12.23 3.96 -36.71
C VAL A 155 12.48 2.45 -36.72
N GLN A 156 11.69 1.71 -37.48
CA GLN A 156 11.84 0.27 -37.75
C GLN A 156 11.93 0.04 -39.26
N ASN A 157 12.74 -0.91 -39.71
CA ASN A 157 12.96 -1.25 -41.12
C ASN A 157 12.96 -2.75 -41.39
#